data_AF-A0A4R6ENQ1-F1
#
_entry.id   AF-A0A4R6ENQ1-F1
#
_cell.length_a   1.000
_cell.length_b   1.000
_cell.length_c   1.000
_cell.angle_alpha   90.00
_cell.angle_beta   90.00
_cell.angle_gamma   90.00
#
_symmetry.space_group_name_H-M   'P 1'
#
loop_
_entity.id
_entity.type
_entity.pdbx_description
1 polymer ?
#
loop_
_entity_poly.entity_id
_entity_poly.type
_entity_poly.pdbx_seq_one_letter_code
_entity_poly.pdbx_strand_id
1 'polypeptide(L)' 'MKTPRRFLRFSLTRWWSIVRKEFLQLRRDRITFAMIIALPIMQMALFGFAINTDPKHLPTAVIAADHSEFTRSFVAAMR' A
#
# COMPACT_ATOMS: atom_id res chain seq x y z
N MET A 1 2.56 -51.59 -7.66
CA MET A 1 2.07 -50.34 -8.28
C MET A 1 2.53 -49.14 -7.45
N LYS A 2 3.69 -48.54 -7.78
CA LYS A 2 4.18 -47.26 -7.22
C LYS A 2 4.91 -46.51 -8.34
N THR A 3 4.24 -45.53 -8.95
CA THR A 3 4.88 -44.60 -9.88
C THR A 3 5.78 -43.65 -9.08
N PRO A 4 7.07 -43.52 -9.41
CA PRO A 4 7.97 -42.67 -8.65
C PRO A 4 7.66 -41.20 -8.97
N ARG A 5 7.37 -40.40 -7.94
CA ARG A 5 7.24 -38.95 -8.06
C ARG A 5 8.60 -38.39 -8.50
N ARG A 6 8.71 -37.88 -9.73
CA ARG A 6 9.88 -37.13 -10.20
C ARG A 6 10.00 -35.87 -9.35
N PHE A 7 11.00 -35.83 -8.47
CA PHE A 7 11.45 -34.59 -7.85
C PHE A 7 11.94 -33.66 -8.97
N LEU A 8 11.18 -32.61 -9.26
CA LEU A 8 11.58 -31.55 -10.18
C LEU A 8 12.78 -30.81 -9.57
N ARG A 9 13.99 -31.13 -10.05
CA ARG A 9 15.16 -30.30 -9.78
C ARG A 9 14.93 -28.91 -10.36
N PHE A 10 15.06 -27.88 -9.53
CA PHE A 10 15.00 -26.50 -9.97
C PHE A 10 16.16 -26.20 -10.92
N SER A 11 15.89 -25.53 -12.05
CA SER A 11 16.90 -25.14 -13.04
C SER A 11 16.89 -23.63 -13.20
N LEU A 12 18.00 -22.99 -12.80
CA LEU A 12 18.17 -21.54 -12.88
C LEU A 12 18.06 -21.02 -14.33
N THR A 13 18.62 -21.74 -15.29
CA THR A 13 18.57 -21.38 -16.72
C THR A 13 17.14 -21.37 -17.25
N ARG A 14 16.33 -22.37 -16.86
CA ARG A 14 14.92 -22.45 -17.26
C ARG A 14 14.10 -21.34 -16.59
N TRP A 15 14.34 -21.09 -15.30
CA TRP A 15 13.68 -20.01 -14.57
C TRP A 15 13.97 -18.65 -15.21
N TRP A 16 15.25 -18.35 -15.50
CA TRP A 16 15.63 -17.09 -16.13
C TRP A 16 15.05 -16.93 -17.55
N SER A 17 14.98 -18.02 -18.31
CA SER A 17 14.32 -18.02 -19.63
C SER A 17 12.85 -17.64 -19.54
N ILE A 18 12.15 -18.11 -18.48
CA ILE A 18 10.76 -17.75 -18.19
C ILE A 18 10.67 -16.28 -17.74
N VAL A 19 11.53 -15.81 -16.85
CA VAL A 19 11.52 -14.39 -16.44
C VAL A 19 11.70 -13.47 -17.65
N ARG A 20 12.69 -13.76 -18.50
CA ARG A 20 12.95 -12.97 -19.71
C ARG A 20 11.77 -12.97 -20.67
N LYS A 21 11.08 -14.10 -20.87
CA LYS A 21 9.94 -14.19 -21.80
C LYS A 21 8.76 -13.34 -21.28
N GLU A 22 8.44 -13.43 -19.99
CA GLU A 22 7.33 -12.69 -19.37
C GLU A 22 7.64 -11.19 -19.32
N PHE A 23 8.89 -10.81 -19.04
CA PHE A 23 9.30 -9.41 -19.05
C PHE A 23 9.18 -8.76 -20.44
N LEU A 24 9.56 -9.49 -21.50
CA LEU A 24 9.38 -9.02 -22.88
C LEU A 24 7.89 -8.91 -23.24
N GLN A 25 7.05 -9.84 -22.78
CA GLN A 25 5.61 -9.80 -22.97
C GLN A 25 4.99 -8.57 -22.28
N LEU A 26 5.34 -8.32 -21.03
CA LEU A 26 4.91 -7.13 -20.28
C LEU A 26 5.35 -5.83 -20.95
N ARG A 27 6.57 -5.76 -21.47
CA ARG A 27 7.06 -4.58 -22.19
C ARG A 27 6.33 -4.33 -23.51
N ARG A 28 5.86 -5.38 -24.19
CA ARG A 28 5.13 -5.26 -25.45
C ARG A 28 3.66 -4.89 -25.23
N ASP A 29 3.08 -5.35 -24.13
CA ASP A 29 1.75 -4.94 -23.69
C ASP A 29 1.80 -3.58 -23.00
N ARG A 30 1.82 -2.53 -23.83
CA ARG A 30 1.92 -1.13 -23.37
C ARG A 30 0.74 -0.70 -22.51
N ILE A 31 -0.45 -1.27 -22.74
CA ILE A 31 -1.65 -0.90 -21.98
C ILE A 31 -1.54 -1.45 -20.57
N THR A 32 -1.22 -2.75 -20.43
CA THR A 32 -1.01 -3.36 -19.12
C THR A 32 0.12 -2.67 -18.36
N PHE A 33 1.25 -2.39 -19.03
CA PHE A 33 2.35 -1.64 -18.42
C PHE A 33 1.93 -0.23 -17.98
N ALA A 34 1.18 0.50 -18.82
CA ALA A 34 0.67 1.81 -18.48
C ALA A 34 -0.29 1.75 -17.28
N MET A 35 -1.20 0.79 -17.20
CA MET A 35 -2.11 0.65 -16.06
C MET A 35 -1.37 0.35 -14.76
N ILE A 36 -0.36 -0.52 -14.77
CA ILE A 36 0.47 -0.85 -13.60
C ILE A 36 1.11 0.40 -13.00
N ILE A 37 1.45 1.41 -13.82
CA ILE A 37 2.07 2.66 -13.37
C ILE A 37 1.03 3.75 -13.12
N ALA A 38 0.10 3.94 -14.05
CA ALA A 38 -0.86 5.04 -14.05
C ALA A 38 -1.93 4.88 -12.97
N LEU A 39 -2.43 3.67 -12.72
CA LEU A 39 -3.44 3.45 -11.68
C LEU A 39 -2.90 3.82 -10.29
N PRO A 40 -1.73 3.34 -9.84
CA PRO A 40 -1.17 3.76 -8.56
C PRO A 40 -0.89 5.26 -8.47
N ILE A 41 -0.38 5.89 -9.54
CA ILE A 41 -0.13 7.34 -9.54
C ILE A 41 -1.44 8.12 -9.42
N MET A 42 -2.46 7.73 -10.19
CA MET A 42 -3.78 8.32 -10.11
C MET A 42 -4.39 8.12 -8.72
N GLN A 43 -4.28 6.92 -8.15
CA GLN A 43 -4.74 6.64 -6.79
C GLN A 43 -4.02 7.51 -5.76
N MET A 44 -2.70 7.64 -5.85
CA MET A 44 -1.92 8.50 -4.95
C MET A 44 -2.32 9.97 -5.08
N ALA A 45 -2.56 10.45 -6.30
CA ALA A 45 -3.05 11.81 -6.51
C ALA A 45 -4.47 11.97 -5.95
N LEU A 46 -5.40 11.08 -6.32
CA LEU A 46 -6.77 11.12 -5.84
C LEU A 46 -6.83 11.05 -4.33
N PHE A 47 -6.16 10.11 -3.68
CA PHE A 47 -6.15 10.02 -2.22
C PHE A 47 -5.35 11.16 -1.59
N GLY A 48 -4.23 11.58 -2.17
CA GLY A 48 -3.44 12.69 -1.66
C GLY A 48 -4.15 14.04 -1.70
N PHE A 49 -4.98 14.28 -2.72
CA PHE A 49 -5.76 15.51 -2.86
C PHE A 49 -7.19 15.41 -2.29
N ALA A 50 -7.83 14.24 -2.35
CA ALA A 50 -9.20 14.05 -1.87
C ALA A 50 -9.30 13.70 -0.39
N ILE A 51 -8.24 13.16 0.23
CA ILE A 51 -8.20 12.98 1.68
C ILE A 51 -7.85 14.33 2.31
N ASN A 52 -8.81 14.90 3.04
CA ASN A 52 -8.51 16.01 3.95
C ASN A 52 -7.67 15.47 5.10
N THR A 53 -6.41 15.90 5.19
CA THR A 53 -5.50 15.58 6.29
C THR A 53 -5.77 16.39 7.55
N ASP A 54 -6.64 17.40 7.47
CA ASP A 54 -7.09 18.18 8.62
C ASP A 54 -8.29 17.48 9.28
N PRO A 55 -8.11 16.89 10.49
CA PRO A 55 -9.16 16.17 11.19
C PRO A 55 -10.20 17.12 11.79
N LYS A 56 -10.99 17.79 10.95
CA LYS A 56 -12.09 18.63 11.41
C LYS A 56 -13.19 17.74 11.99
N HIS A 57 -13.43 17.87 13.30
CA HIS A 57 -14.48 17.16 14.05
C HIS A 57 -14.24 15.66 14.27
N LEU A 58 -12.98 15.20 14.35
CA LEU A 58 -12.74 13.84 14.81
C LEU A 58 -13.19 13.68 16.26
N PRO A 59 -14.05 12.68 16.59
CA PRO A 59 -14.42 12.38 17.95
C PRO A 59 -13.18 12.08 18.79
N THR A 60 -12.80 13.02 19.65
CA THR A 60 -11.57 12.94 20.45
C THR A 60 -11.97 12.75 21.92
N ALA A 61 -11.51 11.66 22.53
CA ALA A 61 -11.65 11.44 23.96
C ALA A 61 -10.45 12.03 24.70
N VAL A 62 -10.70 12.87 25.70
CA VAL A 62 -9.66 13.49 26.54
C VAL A 62 -9.69 12.85 27.92
N ILE A 63 -8.54 12.33 28.38
CA ILE A 63 -8.36 11.83 29.75
C ILE A 63 -7.53 12.84 30.52
N ALA A 64 -8.15 13.55 31.46
CA ALA A 64 -7.47 14.49 32.35
C ALA A 64 -7.16 13.81 33.69
N ALA A 65 -5.88 13.55 33.97
CA ALA A 65 -5.43 12.90 35.21
C ALA A 65 -5.34 13.88 36.40
N ASP A 66 -5.32 15.19 36.14
CA ASP A 66 -5.22 16.26 37.13
C ASP A 66 -6.28 17.35 36.88
N HIS A 67 -6.75 18.00 37.95
CA HIS A 67 -7.82 19.01 37.96
C HIS A 67 -7.31 20.45 38.11
N SER A 68 -6.08 20.73 37.66
CA SER A 68 -5.50 22.07 37.69
C SER A 68 -6.10 23.03 36.65
N GLU A 69 -5.93 24.34 36.90
CA GLU A 69 -6.30 25.41 35.96
C GLU A 69 -5.56 25.30 34.62
N PHE A 70 -4.32 24.79 34.64
CA PHE A 70 -3.56 24.52 33.43
C PHE A 70 -4.23 23.44 32.57
N THR A 71 -4.65 22.32 33.16
CA THR A 71 -5.37 21.27 32.44
C THR A 71 -6.70 21.79 31.87
N ARG A 72 -7.46 22.58 32.64
CA ARG A 72 -8.73 23.18 32.17
C ARG A 72 -8.52 24.13 30.98
N SER A 73 -7.54 25.03 31.08
CA SER A 73 -7.25 26.00 30.01
C SER A 73 -6.73 25.34 28.73
N PHE A 74 -5.89 24.30 28.86
CA PHE A 74 -5.42 23.53 27.71
C PHE A 74 -6.56 22.77 27.00
N VAL A 75 -7.44 22.10 27.75
CA VAL A 75 -8.59 21.40 27.17
C VAL A 75 -9.59 22.36 26.53
N ALA A 76 -9.80 23.54 27.13
CA ALA A 76 -10.65 24.58 26.54
C ALA A 76 -10.08 25.12 25.22
N ALA A 77 -8.74 25.15 25.06
CA ALA A 77 -8.07 25.57 23.83
C ALA A 77 -8.06 24.52 22.71
N MET A 78 -8.41 23.25 23.00
CA MET A 78 -8.54 22.18 21.99
C MET A 78 -9.90 22.15 21.29
N ARG A 79 -10.84 23.01 21.70
CA ARG A 79 -12.19 23.13 21.12
C ARG A 79 -12.19 24.11 19.95
#